data_AF-A0A816ARI8-F1
#
_entry.id   AF-A0A816ARI8-F1
#
_cell.length_a   1.000
_cell.length_b   1.000
_cell.length_c   1.000
_cell.angle_alpha   90.00
_cell.angle_beta   90.00
_cell.angle_gamma   90.00
#
_symmetry.space_group_name_H-M   'P 1'
#
loop_
_entity.id
_entity.type
_entity.pdbx_description
1 polymer ?
#
loop_
_entity_poly.entity_id
_entity_poly.type
_entity_poly.pdbx_seq_one_letter_code
_entity_poly.pdbx_strand_id
1 'polypeptide(L)' 'FNFIEQSKPSFIQITNNLRVCGDCHRATKMIAKIRQCEIVIRDANRIHHFHPNGQCSCQDHF' A
#
# COMPACT_ATOMS: atom_id res chain seq x y z
N PHE A 1 32.03 -8.47 5.14
CA PHE A 1 30.58 -8.65 4.98
C PHE A 1 30.03 -7.46 4.21
N ASN A 2 29.74 -7.63 2.92
CA ASN A 2 29.11 -6.56 2.13
C ASN A 2 27.60 -6.65 2.33
N PHE A 3 27.02 -5.63 2.95
CA PHE A 3 25.58 -5.44 2.96
C PHE A 3 25.18 -4.85 1.62
N ILE A 4 24.37 -5.57 0.85
CA ILE A 4 23.72 -5.01 -0.34
C ILE A 4 22.59 -4.12 0.18
N GLU A 5 22.75 -2.81 0.04
CA GLU A 5 21.66 -1.88 0.29
C GLU A 5 20.62 -2.06 -0.83
N GLN A 6 19.52 -2.76 -0.53
CA GLN A 6 18.39 -2.83 -1.45
C GLN A 6 17.77 -1.44 -1.58
N SER A 7 17.69 -0.91 -2.80
CA SER A 7 16.97 0.34 -3.06
C SER A 7 15.52 0.19 -2.60
N LYS A 8 15.07 1.10 -1.73
CA LYS A 8 13.66 1.11 -1.31
C LYS A 8 12.80 1.42 -2.55
N PRO A 9 11.82 0.57 -2.90
CA PRO A 9 10.90 0.89 -3.98
C PRO A 9 10.14 2.16 -3.60
N SER A 10 10.11 3.14 -4.49
CA SER A 10 9.37 4.40 -4.27
C SER A 10 7.86 4.23 -4.49
N PHE A 11 7.47 3.28 -5.33
CA PHE A 11 6.09 3.07 -5.77
C PHE A 11 5.79 1.59 -6.02
N ILE A 12 4.62 1.12 -5.60
CA ILE A 12 4.12 -0.26 -5.78
C ILE A 12 2.69 -0.21 -6.32
N GLN A 13 2.41 -0.96 -7.38
CA GLN A 13 1.05 -1.09 -7.94
C GLN A 13 0.57 -2.54 -7.87
N ILE A 14 -0.64 -2.74 -7.36
CA ILE A 14 -1.27 -4.05 -7.17
C ILE A 14 -2.68 -4.00 -7.78
N THR A 15 -3.07 -5.06 -8.49
CA THR A 15 -4.45 -5.25 -8.96
C THR A 15 -5.03 -6.48 -8.27
N ASN A 16 -6.22 -6.32 -7.70
CA ASN A 16 -6.97 -7.40 -7.05
C ASN A 16 -8.40 -7.42 -7.63
N ASN A 17 -8.91 -8.62 -7.92
CA ASN A 17 -10.28 -8.80 -8.42
C ASN A 17 -11.30 -8.90 -7.28
N LEU A 18 -10.86 -8.87 -6.02
CA LEU A 18 -11.71 -8.85 -4.83
C LEU A 18 -11.62 -7.49 -4.13
N ARG A 19 -12.71 -7.07 -3.47
CA ARG A 19 -12.72 -5.88 -2.60
C ARG A 19 -11.69 -6.04 -1.48
N VAL A 20 -10.89 -5.01 -1.25
CA VAL A 20 -9.99 -4.96 -0.10
C VAL A 20 -10.83 -4.97 1.19
N CYS A 21 -10.59 -5.93 2.08
CA CYS A 21 -11.23 -5.94 3.40
C CYS A 21 -10.51 -4.98 4.37
N GLY A 22 -11.13 -4.71 5.53
CA GLY A 22 -10.55 -3.81 6.54
C GLY A 22 -9.16 -4.22 7.04
N ASP A 23 -8.90 -5.51 7.20
CA ASP A 23 -7.59 -5.99 7.66
C ASP A 23 -6.51 -5.87 6.57
N CYS A 24 -6.85 -6.23 5.32
CA CYS A 24 -5.96 -5.99 4.19
C CYS A 24 -5.67 -4.49 4.02
N HIS A 25 -6.69 -3.64 4.17
CA HIS A 25 -6.53 -2.18 4.12
C HIS A 25 -5.54 -1.68 5.17
N ARG A 26 -5.70 -2.11 6.43
CA ARG A 26 -4.79 -1.76 7.54
C ARG A 26 -3.38 -2.30 7.34
N ALA A 27 -3.24 -3.52 6.84
CA ALA A 27 -1.95 -4.13 6.55
C ALA A 27 -1.21 -3.33 5.47
N THR A 28 -1.86 -2.99 4.35
CA THR A 28 -1.24 -2.20 3.28
C THR A 28 -0.84 -0.82 3.77
N LYS A 29 -1.69 -0.16 4.58
CA LYS A 29 -1.38 1.12 5.23
C LYS A 29 -0.10 1.04 6.07
N MET A 30 0.06 -0.01 6.86
CA MET A 30 1.27 -0.25 7.65
C MET A 30 2.49 -0.50 6.77
N ILE A 31 2.34 -1.28 5.69
CA ILE A 31 3.43 -1.57 4.75
C ILE A 31 3.92 -0.29 4.08
N ALA A 32 3.02 0.57 3.59
CA ALA A 32 3.38 1.86 2.99
C ALA A 32 4.19 2.73 3.96
N LYS A 33 3.79 2.76 5.23
CA LYS A 33 4.48 3.50 6.30
C LYS A 33 5.85 2.92 6.64
N ILE A 34 5.99 1.60 6.75
CA ILE A 34 7.29 0.96 7.08
C ILE A 34 8.27 1.09 5.92
N ARG A 35 7.79 0.89 4.69
CA ARG A 35 8.62 0.95 3.48
C ARG A 35 8.91 2.37 3.03
N GLN A 36 8.16 3.36 3.53
CA GLN A 36 8.22 4.75 3.09
C GLN A 36 8.03 4.84 1.57
N CYS A 37 7.01 4.15 1.06
CA CYS A 37 6.69 4.07 -0.36
C CYS A 37 5.20 4.29 -0.61
N GLU A 38 4.88 4.71 -1.82
CA GLU A 38 3.49 4.79 -2.28
C GLU A 38 3.01 3.42 -2.72
N ILE A 39 1.78 3.06 -2.34
CA ILE A 39 1.14 1.82 -2.79
C ILE A 39 -0.21 2.15 -3.39
N VAL A 40 -0.43 1.75 -4.63
CA VAL A 40 -1.73 1.87 -5.30
C VAL A 40 -2.32 0.47 -5.45
N ILE A 41 -3.47 0.24 -4.83
CA ILE A 41 -4.25 -0.98 -5.01
C ILE A 41 -5.50 -0.66 -5.81
N ARG A 42 -5.63 -1.25 -7.00
CA ARG A 42 -6.90 -1.31 -7.71
C ARG A 42 -7.63 -2.58 -7.28
N ASP A 43 -8.74 -2.43 -6.60
CA ASP A 43 -9.61 -3.54 -6.21
C ASP A 43 -10.85 -3.60 -7.12
N ALA A 44 -11.79 -4.51 -6.82
CA ALA A 44 -13.01 -4.68 -7.62
C ALA A 44 -13.92 -3.44 -7.66
N ASN A 45 -13.86 -2.59 -6.64
CA ASN A 45 -14.78 -1.48 -6.43
C ASN A 45 -14.14 -0.11 -6.71
N ARG A 46 -12.88 0.06 -6.35
CA ARG A 46 -12.20 1.35 -6.37
C ARG A 46 -10.68 1.23 -6.40
N ILE A 47 -10.03 2.38 -6.46
CA ILE A 47 -8.58 2.52 -6.32
C ILE A 47 -8.29 3.07 -4.93
N HIS A 48 -7.42 2.39 -4.20
CA HIS A 48 -6.89 2.79 -2.91
C HIS A 48 -5.47 3.32 -3.13
N HIS A 49 -5.22 4.57 -2.77
CA HIS A 49 -3.89 5.16 -2.82
C HIS A 49 -3.36 5.31 -1.40
N PHE A 50 -2.38 4.49 -1.04
CA PHE A 50 -1.74 4.49 0.27
C PHE A 50 -0.45 5.31 0.22
N HIS A 51 -0.40 6.35 1.06
CA HIS A 51 0.74 7.24 1.16
C HIS A 51 1.74 6.77 2.24
N PRO A 52 3.02 7.14 2.13
CA PRO A 52 4.07 6.83 3.12
C PRO A 52 3.78 7.29 4.55
N ASN A 53 2.86 8.25 4.73
CA ASN A 53 2.41 8.72 6.04
C ASN A 53 1.39 7.77 6.71
N GLY A 54 1.00 6.68 6.04
CA GLY A 54 0.00 5.74 6.55
C GLY A 54 -1.44 6.24 6.39
N GLN A 55 -1.73 7.03 5.36
CA GLN A 55 -3.08 7.42 4.98
C GLN A 55 -3.50 6.73 3.69
N CYS A 56 -4.80 6.48 3.52
CA CYS A 56 -5.37 6.02 2.27
C CYS A 56 -6.36 7.05 1.74
N SER A 57 -6.40 7.23 0.41
CA SER A 57 -7.35 8.11 -0.26
C SER A 57 -8.82 7.76 -0.02
N CYS A 58 -9.13 6.53 0.37
CA CYS A 58 -10.50 6.10 0.67
C CYS A 58 -10.99 6.49 2.08
N GLN A 59 -10.17 7.16 2.89
CA GLN A 59 -10.51 7.57 4.27
C GLN A 59 -10.98 6.40 5.15
N ASP A 60 -10.39 5.21 4.97
CA ASP A 60 -10.74 3.98 5.68
C ASP A 60 -12.16 3.45 5.39
N HIS A 61 -12.80 3.94 4.33
CA HIS A 61 -13.97 3.31 3.72
C HIS A 61 -13.52 2.21 2.74
N PHE A 62 -13.03 1.09 3.27
CA PHE A 62 -12.70 -0.13 2.51
C PHE A 62 -13.90 -0.63 1.70
#